data_AF-A0A968ZF91-F1
#
_entry.id   AF-A0A968ZF91-F1
#
_cell.length_a   1.000
_cell.length_b   1.000
_cell.length_c   1.000
_cell.angle_alpha   90.00
_cell.angle_beta   90.00
_cell.angle_gamma   90.00
#
_symmetry.space_group_name_H-M   'P 1'
#
loop_
_entity.id
_entity.type
_entity.pdbx_description
1 polymer ?
#
loop_
_entity_poly.entity_id
_entity_poly.type
_entity_poly.pdbx_seq_one_letter_code
_entity_poly.pdbx_strand_id
1 'polypeptide(L)'
;MEKVASRYKLYKRCKDANFNVDELEHYALSLQIGYRDFQLAVTDSRNGRVLLLEDFLLREVQQTEEKTDILREIFDNHHLLKAGFWNSATLALKSNKFSLVPSELF
;
A
#
# COMPACT_ATOMS: atom_id res chain seq x y z
N MET A 1 21.43 5.81 24.39
CA MET A 1 20.16 5.70 23.64
C MET A 1 20.44 4.96 22.36
N GLU A 2 20.04 3.70 22.30
CA GLU A 2 20.19 2.85 21.12
C GLU A 2 19.20 3.34 20.06
N LYS A 3 19.68 3.79 18.90
CA LYS A 3 18.82 4.14 17.77
C LYS A 3 18.14 2.86 17.29
N VAL A 4 16.88 2.64 17.66
CA VAL A 4 16.07 1.59 17.04
C VAL A 4 16.00 1.93 15.57
N ALA A 5 16.75 1.20 14.74
CA ALA A 5 16.72 1.38 13.31
C ALA A 5 15.31 1.03 12.82
N SER A 6 14.62 1.99 12.19
CA SER A 6 13.21 1.85 11.79
C SER A 6 13.03 0.60 10.92
N ARG A 7 11.92 -0.13 11.12
CA ARG A 7 11.65 -1.39 10.42
C ARG A 7 11.26 -1.19 8.96
N TYR A 8 10.95 0.05 8.58
CA TYR A 8 10.68 0.48 7.22
C TYR A 8 11.15 1.92 7.01
N LYS A 9 11.27 2.33 5.75
CA LYS A 9 11.58 3.71 5.34
C LYS A 9 10.68 4.11 4.18
N LEU A 10 10.08 5.30 4.25
CA LEU A 10 9.46 5.92 3.08
C LEU A 10 10.56 6.26 2.06
N TYR A 11 10.59 5.53 0.95
CA TYR A 11 11.57 5.67 -0.11
C TYR A 11 11.20 6.80 -1.08
N LYS A 12 9.93 6.84 -1.50
CA LYS A 12 9.43 7.86 -2.43
C LYS A 12 8.00 8.25 -2.07
N ARG A 13 7.70 9.54 -2.28
CA ARG A 13 6.36 10.11 -2.14
C ARG A 13 6.11 11.10 -3.26
N CYS A 14 5.01 10.92 -3.97
CA CYS A 14 4.51 11.86 -4.97
C CYS A 14 3.06 12.18 -4.62
N LYS A 15 2.77 13.44 -4.34
CA LYS A 15 1.44 13.91 -3.98
C LYS A 15 1.01 14.98 -4.98
N ASP A 16 -0.17 14.81 -5.55
CA ASP A 16 -0.81 15.80 -6.40
C ASP A 16 -1.41 16.93 -5.55
N ALA A 17 -1.31 18.17 -6.03
CA ALA A 17 -1.87 19.33 -5.34
C ALA A 17 -3.40 19.28 -5.21
N ASN A 18 -4.08 18.54 -6.11
CA ASN A 18 -5.53 18.39 -6.11
C ASN A 18 -6.02 17.27 -5.18
N PHE A 19 -5.12 16.58 -4.46
CA PHE A 19 -5.53 15.55 -3.51
C PHE A 19 -6.27 16.16 -2.32
N ASN A 20 -7.57 15.89 -2.22
CA ASN A 20 -8.43 16.30 -1.12
C ASN A 20 -8.93 15.09 -0.31
N VAL A 21 -8.70 15.09 1.01
CA VAL A 21 -9.10 14.00 1.91
C VAL A 21 -10.61 13.92 2.10
N ASP A 22 -11.34 15.00 1.83
CA ASP A 22 -12.80 15.00 1.95
C ASP A 22 -13.49 14.26 0.78
N GLU A 23 -12.76 13.95 -0.29
CA GLU A 23 -13.26 13.30 -1.51
C GLU A 23 -12.87 11.80 -1.61
N LEU A 24 -12.50 11.16 -0.50
CA LEU A 24 -12.05 9.75 -0.49
C LEU A 24 -13.05 8.77 -1.13
N GLU A 25 -14.35 9.07 -1.05
CA GLU A 25 -15.44 8.27 -1.64
C GLU A 25 -15.42 8.21 -3.18
N HIS A 26 -14.67 9.12 -3.81
CA HIS A 26 -14.44 9.14 -5.24
C HIS A 26 -13.11 8.50 -5.63
N TYR A 27 -12.28 8.10 -4.65
CA TYR A 27 -10.93 7.62 -4.89
C TYR A 27 -10.80 6.13 -4.66
N ALA A 28 -10.04 5.48 -5.54
CA ALA A 28 -9.61 4.10 -5.40
C ALA A 28 -8.26 4.02 -4.69
N LEU A 29 -8.20 3.22 -3.63
CA LEU A 29 -6.97 2.86 -2.94
C LEU A 29 -6.38 1.59 -3.55
N SER A 30 -5.17 1.67 -4.06
CA SER A 30 -4.41 0.52 -4.54
C SER A 30 -3.24 0.26 -3.58
N LEU A 31 -3.14 -0.97 -3.10
CA LEU A 31 -2.11 -1.43 -2.18
C LEU A 31 -1.33 -2.55 -2.83
N GLN A 32 -0.01 -2.50 -2.75
CA GLN A 32 0.85 -3.53 -3.29
C GLN A 32 1.87 -3.97 -2.25
N ILE A 33 1.84 -5.25 -1.88
CA ILE A 33 2.76 -5.84 -0.91
C ILE A 33 3.73 -6.74 -1.66
N GLY A 34 5.02 -6.42 -1.63
CA GLY A 34 6.08 -7.30 -2.11
C GLY A 34 7.02 -7.74 -1.01
N TYR A 35 8.10 -8.44 -1.38
CA TYR A 35 9.00 -9.05 -0.41
C TYR A 35 9.76 -8.00 0.43
N ARG A 36 10.22 -6.92 -0.22
CA ARG A 36 11.01 -5.84 0.38
C ARG A 36 10.34 -4.48 0.29
N ASP A 37 9.14 -4.41 -0.24
CA ASP A 37 8.45 -3.15 -0.48
C ASP A 37 6.95 -3.24 -0.14
N PHE A 38 6.42 -2.07 0.20
CA PHE A 38 5.01 -1.82 0.29
C PHE A 38 4.73 -0.52 -0.46
N GLN A 39 3.82 -0.57 -1.41
CA GLN A 39 3.44 0.58 -2.22
C GLN A 39 1.97 0.84 -2.04
N LEU A 40 1.61 2.12 -1.99
CA LEU A 40 0.23 2.56 -2.05
C LEU A 40 0.08 3.61 -3.14
N ALA A 41 -1.07 3.58 -3.81
CA ALA A 41 -1.48 4.60 -4.74
C ALA A 41 -2.95 4.98 -4.49
N VAL A 42 -3.25 6.26 -4.62
CA VAL A 42 -4.62 6.78 -4.62
C VAL A 42 -4.91 7.31 -6.01
N THR A 43 -5.96 6.80 -6.63
CA THR A 43 -6.39 7.19 -7.98
C THR A 43 -7.80 7.75 -7.91
N ASP A 44 -8.06 8.88 -8.56
CA ASP A 44 -9.41 9.40 -8.71
C ASP A 44 -10.18 8.53 -9.71
N SER A 45 -11.21 7.82 -9.23
CA SER A 45 -12.00 6.89 -10.06
C SER A 45 -12.78 7.61 -11.16
N ARG A 46 -12.97 8.93 -11.06
CA ARG A 46 -13.75 9.72 -12.03
C ARG A 46 -12.96 10.06 -13.29
N ASN A 47 -11.64 10.20 -13.18
CA ASN A 47 -10.78 10.67 -14.28
C ASN A 47 -9.48 9.85 -14.45
N GLY A 48 -9.22 8.86 -13.58
CA GLY A 48 -8.04 7.99 -13.64
C GLY A 48 -6.73 8.64 -13.21
N ARG A 49 -6.76 9.86 -12.63
CA ARG A 49 -5.55 10.56 -12.21
C ARG A 49 -5.00 9.98 -10.90
N VAL A 50 -3.70 9.74 -10.86
CA VAL A 50 -3.00 9.34 -9.63
C VAL A 50 -2.77 10.59 -8.76
N LEU A 51 -3.35 10.60 -7.57
CA LEU A 51 -3.32 11.72 -6.62
C LEU A 51 -2.27 11.54 -5.53
N LEU A 52 -1.96 10.30 -5.17
CA LEU A 52 -0.94 9.96 -4.20
C LEU A 52 -0.24 8.68 -4.65
N LEU A 53 1.08 8.66 -4.54
CA LEU A 53 1.89 7.47 -4.69
C LEU A 53 2.96 7.49 -3.59
N GLU A 54 2.98 6.44 -2.77
CA GLU A 54 4.02 6.26 -1.75
C GLU A 54 4.65 4.87 -1.89
N ASP A 55 5.96 4.83 -1.69
CA ASP A 55 6.77 3.63 -1.77
C ASP A 55 7.57 3.49 -0.48
N PHE A 56 7.36 2.38 0.22
CA PHE A 56 8.00 2.05 1.47
C PHE A 56 8.95 0.88 1.25
N LEU A 57 10.23 1.09 1.59
CA LEU A 57 11.20 0.01 1.67
C LEU A 57 11.07 -0.67 3.04
N LEU A 58 10.77 -1.96 3.04
CA LEU A 58 10.66 -2.78 4.23
C LEU A 58 12.02 -3.39 4.58
N ARG A 59 12.31 -3.53 5.87
CA ARG A 59 13.43 -4.37 6.31
C ARG A 59 13.16 -5.82 5.90
N GLU A 60 14.21 -6.51 5.48
CA GLU A 60 14.15 -7.94 5.21
C GLU A 60 13.84 -8.71 6.50
N VAL A 61 12.79 -9.53 6.44
CA VAL A 61 12.30 -10.35 7.54
C VAL A 61 12.18 -11.79 7.07
N GLN A 62 12.47 -12.73 7.97
CA GLN A 62 12.40 -14.17 7.68
C GLN A 62 11.00 -14.74 7.98
N GLN A 63 10.25 -14.10 8.86
CA GLN A 63 8.93 -14.55 9.33
C GLN A 63 7.80 -13.68 8.75
N THR A 64 6.65 -14.31 8.51
CA THR A 64 5.49 -13.61 7.91
C THR A 64 4.81 -12.71 8.94
N GLU A 65 4.86 -13.10 10.21
CA GLU A 65 4.34 -12.39 11.36
C GLU A 65 5.04 -11.04 11.52
N GLU A 66 6.38 -11.04 11.47
CA GLU A 66 7.19 -9.81 11.52
C GLU A 66 6.82 -8.84 10.39
N LYS A 67 6.56 -9.36 9.18
CA LYS A 67 6.13 -8.54 8.05
C LYS A 67 4.75 -7.92 8.29
N THR A 68 3.84 -8.69 8.87
CA THR A 68 2.49 -8.24 9.21
C THR A 68 2.53 -7.12 10.26
N ASP A 69 3.43 -7.24 11.23
CA ASP A 69 3.65 -6.19 12.24
C ASP A 69 4.21 -4.90 11.62
N ILE A 70 5.15 -5.00 10.68
CA ILE A 70 5.66 -3.82 9.94
C ILE A 70 4.54 -3.15 9.15
N LEU A 71 3.71 -3.93 8.46
CA LEU A 71 2.56 -3.39 7.72
C LEU A 71 1.55 -2.74 8.67
N ARG A 72 1.28 -3.34 9.83
CA ARG A 72 0.41 -2.75 10.85
C ARG A 72 0.96 -1.41 11.33
N GLU A 73 2.27 -1.32 11.59
CA GLU A 73 2.94 -0.06 11.97
C GLU A 73 2.79 1.02 10.89
N ILE A 74 2.94 0.66 9.61
CA ILE A 74 2.71 1.58 8.49
C ILE A 74 1.26 2.07 8.47
N PHE A 75 0.28 1.17 8.62
CA PHE A 75 -1.15 1.53 8.64
C PHE A 75 -1.52 2.39 9.85
N ASP A 76 -0.95 2.11 11.01
CA ASP A 76 -1.20 2.85 12.25
C ASP A 76 -0.65 4.28 12.16
N ASN A 77 0.50 4.46 11.51
CA ASN A 77 1.16 5.76 11.35
C ASN A 77 0.69 6.54 10.11
N HIS A 78 -0.02 5.91 9.16
CA HIS A 78 -0.45 6.57 7.94
C HIS A 78 -1.84 7.20 8.08
N HIS A 79 -1.88 8.53 8.01
CA HIS A 79 -3.08 9.37 8.17
C HIS A 79 -4.32 8.98 7.34
N LEU A 80 -4.17 8.29 6.20
CA LEU A 80 -5.30 7.94 5.31
C LEU A 80 -5.66 6.46 5.29
N LEU A 81 -4.74 5.54 5.64
CA LEU A 81 -4.95 4.12 5.33
C LEU A 81 -6.08 3.51 6.15
N LYS A 82 -6.37 4.07 7.33
CA LYS A 82 -7.49 3.69 8.20
C LYS A 82 -8.77 4.47 7.91
N ALA A 83 -8.79 5.37 6.93
CA ALA A 83 -10.01 6.07 6.56
C ALA A 83 -11.03 5.08 5.97
N GLY A 84 -12.28 5.17 6.41
CA GLY A 84 -13.33 4.16 6.12
C GLY A 84 -14.12 4.37 4.83
N PHE A 85 -13.73 5.31 3.97
CA PHE A 85 -14.60 5.83 2.91
C PHE A 85 -14.01 5.74 1.49
N TRP A 86 -13.18 4.74 1.20
CA TRP A 86 -12.66 4.57 -0.16
C TRP A 86 -13.75 4.10 -1.13
N ASN A 87 -13.75 4.61 -2.37
CA ASN A 87 -14.62 4.10 -3.44
C ASN A 87 -14.41 2.60 -3.67
N SER A 88 -13.15 2.19 -3.67
CA SER A 88 -12.70 0.81 -3.73
C SER A 88 -11.31 0.70 -3.11
N ALA A 89 -11.00 -0.48 -2.57
CA ALA A 89 -9.66 -0.80 -2.08
C ALA A 89 -9.22 -2.12 -2.73
N THR A 90 -8.11 -2.09 -3.46
CA THR A 90 -7.53 -3.26 -4.12
C THR A 90 -6.20 -3.60 -3.49
N LEU A 91 -6.00 -4.87 -3.14
CA LEU A 91 -4.75 -5.39 -2.64
C LEU A 91 -4.12 -6.32 -3.68
N ALA A 92 -2.87 -6.03 -4.06
CA ALA A 92 -2.06 -6.85 -4.93
C ALA A 92 -0.85 -7.41 -4.18
N LEU A 93 -0.59 -8.71 -4.36
CA LEU A 93 0.57 -9.39 -3.78
C LEU A 93 1.62 -9.63 -4.86
N LYS A 94 2.81 -9.04 -4.70
CA LYS A 94 3.99 -9.36 -5.53
C LYS A 94 4.60 -10.65 -4.99
N SER A 95 4.17 -11.79 -5.54
CA SER A 95 4.59 -13.12 -5.11
C SER A 95 4.82 -14.03 -6.32
N ASN A 96 5.73 -14.99 -6.19
CA ASN A 96 5.88 -16.11 -7.13
C ASN A 96 5.02 -17.33 -6.74
N LYS A 97 4.27 -17.25 -5.63
CA LYS A 97 3.39 -18.31 -5.13
C LYS A 97 1.98 -18.21 -5.72
N PHE A 98 1.87 -18.23 -7.05
CA PHE A 98 0.60 -18.29 -7.77
C PHE A 98 0.77 -19.16 -9.02
N SER A 99 -0.35 -19.67 -9.56
CA SER A 99 -0.36 -20.39 -10.82
C SER A 99 -1.53 -19.91 -11.67
N LEU A 100 -1.31 -19.79 -12.98
CA LEU A 100 -2.37 -19.51 -13.95
C LEU A 100 -2.95 -20.84 -14.41
N VAL A 101 -4.26 -21.02 -14.22
CA VAL A 101 -4.99 -22.19 -14.71
C VAL A 101 -6.00 -21.70 -15.74
N PRO A 102 -6.10 -22.33 -16.92
CA PRO A 102 -7.14 -22.01 -17.89
C PRO A 102 -8.53 -22.08 -17.25
N SER A 103 -9.41 -21.15 -17.61
CA SER A 103 -10.75 -21.06 -17.01
C SER A 103 -11.58 -22.33 -17.22
N GLU A 104 -11.31 -23.09 -18.29
CA GLU A 104 -11.98 -24.36 -18.59
C GLU A 104 -11.57 -25.50 -17.63
N LEU A 105 -10.47 -25.34 -16.90
CA LEU A 105 -9.88 -26.35 -16.01
C LEU A 105 -9.88 -25.92 -14.53
N PHE A 106 -10.51 -24.78 -14.21
CA PHE A 106 -10.58 -24.22 -12.87
C PHE A 106 -11.84 -24.67 -12.12
#